data_AF-A0A7C6K331-F1
#
_entry.id   AF-A0A7C6K331-F1
#
_cell.length_a   1.000
_cell.length_b   1.000
_cell.length_c   1.000
_cell.angle_alpha   90.00
_cell.angle_beta   90.00
_cell.angle_gamma   90.00
#
_symmetry.space_group_name_H-M   'P 1'
#
loop_
_entity.id
_entity.type
_entity.pdbx_description
1 polymer ?
#
loop_
_entity_poly.entity_id
_entity_poly.type
_entity_poly.pdbx_seq_one_letter_code
_entity_poly.pdbx_strand_id
1 'polypeptide(L)' 'MMRNIAFLTKYYHMSYFEILGLPYAIFLSYLKWARIIELEKTEEGREALYKESAIYQTEPDWNKVRQYTK' A
#
# COMPACT_ATOMS: atom_id res chain seq x y z
N MET A 1 -0.80 6.48 -17.60
CA MET A 1 -0.78 5.03 -17.93
C MET A 1 0.65 4.47 -17.94
N MET A 2 1.54 4.95 -18.82
CA MET A 2 2.89 4.38 -18.99
C MET A 2 3.78 4.38 -17.73
N ARG A 3 3.68 5.40 -16.88
CA ARG A 3 4.42 5.44 -15.59
C ARG A 3 4.07 4.25 -14.68
N ASN A 4 2.81 3.84 -14.63
CA ASN A 4 2.36 2.72 -13.78
C ASN A 4 2.85 1.38 -14.34
N ILE A 5 2.81 1.24 -15.67
CA ILE A 5 3.31 0.04 -16.35
C ILE A 5 4.83 -0.08 -16.14
N ALA A 6 5.59 0.97 -16.38
CA ALA A 6 7.04 0.98 -16.14
C ALA A 6 7.40 0.66 -14.68
N PHE A 7 6.62 1.17 -13.73
CA PHE A 7 6.80 0.86 -12.32
C PHE A 7 6.57 -0.63 -12.02
N LEU A 8 5.48 -1.22 -12.50
CA LEU A 8 5.18 -2.64 -12.32
C LEU A 8 6.19 -3.55 -13.03
N THR A 9 6.64 -3.16 -14.22
CA THR A 9 7.72 -3.86 -14.94
C THR A 9 9.01 -3.88 -14.13
N LYS A 10 9.38 -2.76 -13.51
CA LYS A 10 10.58 -2.69 -12.67
C LYS A 10 10.42 -3.50 -11.38
N TYR A 11 9.25 -3.46 -10.75
CA TYR A 11 9.02 -4.02 -9.42
C TYR A 11 8.78 -5.54 -9.45
N TYR A 12 7.95 -6.02 -10.37
CA TYR A 12 7.59 -7.45 -10.48
C TYR A 12 8.29 -8.17 -11.63
N HIS A 13 9.14 -7.47 -12.39
CA HIS A 13 9.82 -8.02 -13.57
C HIS A 13 8.85 -8.52 -14.67
N MET A 14 7.62 -7.98 -14.72
CA MET A 14 6.64 -8.28 -15.77
C MET A 14 6.90 -7.44 -17.02
N SER A 15 6.83 -8.08 -18.19
CA SER A 15 6.87 -7.40 -19.48
C SER A 15 5.64 -6.49 -19.69
N TYR A 16 5.78 -5.58 -20.65
CA TYR A 16 4.68 -4.69 -21.06
C TYR A 16 3.42 -5.47 -21.47
N PHE A 17 3.60 -6.58 -22.21
CA PHE A 17 2.49 -7.39 -22.70
C PHE A 17 1.79 -8.16 -21.60
N GLU A 18 2.53 -8.68 -20.62
CA GLU A 18 1.94 -9.35 -19.45
C GLU A 18 1.06 -8.37 -18.67
N ILE A 19 1.54 -7.14 -18.46
CA ILE A 19 0.78 -6.11 -17.73
C ILE A 19 -0.50 -5.71 -18.48
N LEU A 20 -0.43 -5.57 -19.81
CA LEU A 20 -1.61 -5.28 -20.63
C LEU A 20 -2.61 -6.44 -20.67
N GLY A 21 -2.15 -7.69 -20.51
CA GLY A 21 -2.99 -8.87 -20.46
C GLY A 21 -3.75 -9.05 -19.14
N LEU A 22 -3.40 -8.29 -18.10
CA LEU A 22 -4.05 -8.42 -16.79
C LEU A 22 -5.48 -7.86 -16.84
N PRO A 23 -6.44 -8.54 -16.15
CA PRO A 23 -7.71 -7.91 -15.84
C PRO A 23 -7.49 -6.60 -15.08
N TYR A 24 -8.26 -5.57 -15.40
CA TYR A 24 -8.04 -4.22 -14.87
C TYR A 24 -8.01 -4.16 -13.34
N ALA A 25 -8.89 -4.91 -12.67
CA ALA A 25 -8.90 -5.01 -11.21
C ALA A 25 -7.59 -5.58 -10.66
N ILE A 26 -7.05 -6.62 -11.30
CA ILE A 26 -5.79 -7.26 -10.91
C ILE A 26 -4.61 -6.31 -11.13
N PHE A 27 -4.59 -5.60 -12.26
CA PHE A 27 -3.60 -4.54 -12.52
C PHE A 27 -3.58 -3.49 -11.41
N LEU A 28 -4.76 -3.01 -10.99
CA LEU A 28 -4.88 -2.02 -9.91
C LEU A 28 -4.42 -2.59 -8.57
N SER A 29 -4.72 -3.85 -8.26
CA SER A 29 -4.27 -4.52 -7.05
C SER A 29 -2.74 -4.61 -6.99
N TYR A 30 -2.09 -5.05 -8.07
CA TYR A 30 -0.61 -5.07 -8.15
C TYR A 30 -0.01 -3.68 -7.99
N LEU A 31 -0.59 -2.68 -8.65
CA LEU A 31 -0.11 -1.30 -8.56
C LEU A 31 -0.23 -0.74 -7.14
N LYS A 32 -1.36 -1.00 -6.47
CA LYS A 32 -1.59 -0.58 -5.07
C LYS A 32 -0.53 -1.21 -4.16
N TRP A 33 -0.41 -2.53 -4.19
CA TRP A 33 0.46 -3.24 -3.25
C TRP A 33 1.94 -2.94 -3.47
N ALA A 34 2.41 -2.87 -4.71
CA ALA A 34 3.80 -2.49 -4.98
C ALA A 34 4.14 -1.09 -4.43
N ARG A 35 3.21 -0.13 -4.49
CA ARG A 35 3.42 1.21 -3.91
C ARG A 35 3.40 1.20 -2.39
N ILE A 36 2.50 0.46 -1.77
CA ILE A 36 2.44 0.32 -0.31
C ILE A 36 3.75 -0.26 0.20
N ILE A 37 4.23 -1.35 -0.41
CA ILE A 37 5.48 -2.01 0.01
C ILE A 37 6.69 -1.08 -0.18
N GLU A 38 6.73 -0.28 -1.26
CA GLU A 38 7.78 0.74 -1.42
C GLU A 38 7.73 1.82 -0.31
N LEU A 39 6.53 2.25 0.09
CA LEU A 39 6.37 3.22 1.18
C LEU A 39 6.78 2.63 2.53
N GLU A 40 6.53 1.34 2.79
CA GLU A 40 6.93 0.67 4.02
C GLU A 40 8.46 0.63 4.22
N LYS A 41 9.26 0.82 3.17
CA LYS A 41 10.72 0.83 3.26
C LYS A 41 11.26 2.07 3.98
N THR A 42 10.58 3.21 3.87
CA THR A 42 11.04 4.47 4.50
C THR A 42 10.29 4.74 5.80
N GLU A 43 10.94 5.45 6.73
CA GLU A 43 10.30 5.84 8.00
C GLU A 43 9.10 6.76 7.74
N GLU A 44 9.29 7.78 6.89
CA GLU A 44 8.22 8.71 6.49
C GLU A 44 7.03 8.00 5.84
N GLY A 45 7.30 6.97 5.02
CA GLY A 45 6.25 6.18 4.37
C GLY A 45 5.49 5.31 5.37
N ARG A 46 6.17 4.69 6.34
CA ARG A 46 5.52 3.96 7.45
C ARG A 46 4.64 4.87 8.28
N GLU A 47 5.10 6.07 8.62
CA GLU A 47 4.29 7.05 9.35
C GLU A 47 3.04 7.48 8.57
N ALA A 48 3.19 7.72 7.26
CA ALA A 48 2.07 8.08 6.40
C ALA A 48 1.02 6.96 6.32
N LEU A 49 1.46 5.71 6.18
CA LEU A 49 0.57 4.54 6.18
C LEU A 49 -0.10 4.34 7.53
N TYR A 50 0.62 4.54 8.64
CA TYR A 50 0.04 4.47 9.98
C TYR A 50 -1.06 5.53 10.17
N LYS A 51 -0.81 6.79 9.77
CA LYS A 51 -1.81 7.87 9.82
C LYS A 51 -3.06 7.53 9.02
N GLU A 52 -2.89 7.02 7.80
CA GLU A 52 -4.00 6.61 6.95
C GLU A 52 -4.81 5.47 7.60
N SER A 53 -4.14 4.46 8.12
CA SER A 53 -4.80 3.34 8.79
C SER A 53 -5.58 3.76 10.04
N ALA A 54 -5.08 4.75 10.79
CA ALA A 54 -5.73 5.25 11.99
C ALA A 54 -6.98 6.10 11.70
N ILE A 55 -7.04 6.79 10.55
CA ILE A 55 -8.20 7.61 10.15
C ILE A 55 -9.44 6.73 9.96
N TYR A 56 -9.27 5.52 9.44
CA TYR A 56 -10.38 4.59 9.16
C TYR A 56 -10.66 3.61 10.31
N GLN A 57 -9.90 3.68 11.42
CA GLN A 57 -10.21 2.91 12.61
C GLN A 57 -11.44 3.48 13.31
N THR A 58 -12.52 2.71 13.32
CA THR A 58 -13.76 3.02 14.03
C THR A 58 -13.79 2.43 15.45
N GLU A 59 -12.94 1.43 15.71
CA GLU A 59 -12.83 0.80 17.02
C GLU A 59 -11.70 1.43 17.85
N PRO A 60 -11.95 1.79 19.12
CA PRO A 60 -10.92 2.28 20.01
C PRO A 60 -9.86 1.23 20.31
N ASP A 61 -8.60 1.63 20.31
CA ASP A 61 -7.50 0.80 20.81
C ASP A 61 -7.53 0.72 22.35
N TRP A 62 -8.25 -0.27 22.87
CA TRP A 62 -8.41 -0.49 24.32
C TRP A 62 -7.09 -0.73 25.06
N ASN A 63 -6.04 -1.19 24.37
CA ASN A 63 -4.72 -1.36 24.99
C ASN A 63 -4.10 0.00 25.35
N LYS A 64 -4.28 1.00 24.49
CA LYS A 64 -3.86 2.39 24.78
C LYS A 64 -4.74 3.08 25.81
N VAL A 65 -6.01 2.70 25.96
CA VAL A 65 -6.91 3.31 26.95
C VAL A 65 -6.63 2.79 28.36
N ARG A 66 -6.29 1.49 28.49
CA ARG A 66 -6.03 0.84 29.77
C ARG A 66 -4.90 1.47 30.60
N GLN A 67 -3.93 2.12 29.96
CA GLN A 67 -2.84 2.80 30.69
C GLN A 67 -3.32 4.03 31.47
N TYR A 68 -4.48 4.59 31.15
CA TYR A 68 -5.05 5.78 31.79
C TYR A 68 -6.17 5.45 32.79
N THR A 69 -6.49 4.17 33.00
CA THR A 69 -7.60 3.72 33.85
C THR A 69 -7.14 3.05 35.15
N LYS A 70 -5.88 3.25 35.57
CA LYS A 70 -5.33 2.83 36.87
C LYS A 70 -5.15 4.01 37.81
#